data_AF-A0A8K0GJB1-F1
#
_entry.id   AF-A0A8K0GJB1-F1
#
_cell.length_a   1.000
_cell.length_b   1.000
_cell.length_c   1.000
_cell.angle_alpha   90.00
_cell.angle_beta   90.00
_cell.angle_gamma   90.00
#
_symmetry.space_group_name_H-M   'P 1'
#
loop_
_entity.id
_entity.type
_entity.pdbx_description
1 polymer ?
#
loop_
_entity_poly.entity_id
_entity_poly.type
_entity_poly.pdbx_seq_one_letter_code
_entity_poly.pdbx_strand_id
1 'polypeptide(L)'
;MGAASTRSSSSSSIRMKRNCCFANDNTKKNDKPCVPNNKDTKKCYKAGKITRNPFFNFLREYRSKNCGMTVIALAKAAGAIWRKMDATQREPYCKLAQCAPKIPRRRRRHRNNHKKNKNKCGKRR
;
A
#
# COMPACT_ATOMS: atom_id res chain seq x y z
N MET A 1 57.07 3.00 11.10
CA MET A 1 56.04 4.05 11.34
C MET A 1 54.70 3.32 11.24
N GLY A 2 53.81 3.19 12.22
CA GLY A 2 53.53 3.80 13.51
C GLY A 2 52.02 3.61 13.70
N ALA A 3 51.57 3.02 14.82
CA ALA A 3 50.20 2.58 15.03
C ALA A 3 49.24 3.69 15.55
N ALA A 4 47.94 3.38 15.48
CA ALA A 4 46.86 3.71 16.44
C ALA A 4 46.02 5.01 16.31
N SER A 5 44.70 4.77 16.23
CA SER A 5 43.62 5.27 17.13
C SER A 5 42.92 6.65 16.97
N THR A 6 41.62 6.53 16.64
CA THR A 6 40.40 7.07 17.29
C THR A 6 40.13 8.57 17.48
N ARG A 7 38.90 8.96 17.11
CA ARG A 7 37.89 9.79 17.85
C ARG A 7 36.62 9.81 16.98
N SER A 8 35.43 9.30 17.31
CA SER A 8 34.54 9.33 18.49
C SER A 8 34.19 10.74 18.99
N SER A 9 32.96 11.17 18.67
CA SER A 9 31.99 11.96 19.47
C SER A 9 30.74 12.17 18.58
N SER A 10 29.60 11.48 18.72
CA SER A 10 28.64 11.38 19.83
C SER A 10 28.01 12.72 20.26
N SER A 11 26.77 12.96 19.82
CA SER A 11 25.72 13.63 20.60
C SER A 11 24.37 13.36 19.91
N SER A 12 23.66 12.28 20.24
CA SER A 12 22.74 12.16 21.38
C SER A 12 21.66 13.25 21.41
N SER A 13 20.51 12.97 20.79
CA SER A 13 19.24 13.35 21.41
C SER A 13 18.22 12.24 21.21
N ILE A 14 18.15 11.44 22.25
CA ILE A 14 17.19 10.39 22.50
C ILE A 14 15.82 11.04 22.65
N ARG A 15 14.86 10.69 21.79
CA ARG A 15 13.44 10.72 22.17
C ARG A 15 12.91 9.29 22.22
N MET A 16 13.32 8.58 23.25
CA MET A 16 12.61 7.41 23.75
C MET A 16 11.18 7.84 24.11
N LYS A 17 10.19 7.20 23.47
CA LYS A 17 8.91 6.88 24.11
C LYS A 17 8.48 5.52 23.57
N ARG A 18 8.90 4.50 24.33
CA ARG A 18 8.38 3.14 24.27
C ARG A 18 6.90 3.13 24.67
N ASN A 19 6.19 2.19 24.06
CA ASN A 19 5.00 1.45 24.50
C ASN A 19 3.63 2.13 24.58
N CYS A 20 2.80 1.82 23.57
CA CYS A 20 1.42 1.32 23.69
C CYS A 20 0.89 1.05 22.25
N CYS A 21 0.65 -0.16 21.74
CA CYS A 21 0.35 -1.47 22.34
C CYS A 21 0.91 -2.59 21.44
N PHE A 22 1.81 -3.42 21.96
CA PHE A 22 1.95 -4.80 21.48
C PHE A 22 0.89 -5.59 22.24
N ALA A 23 -0.32 -5.70 21.68
CA ALA A 23 -1.33 -6.57 22.27
C ALA A 23 -0.95 -8.01 21.92
N ASN A 24 -0.34 -8.72 22.87
CA ASN A 24 -0.44 -10.17 22.91
C ASN A 24 -1.88 -10.51 23.32
N ASP A 25 -2.73 -10.62 22.31
CA ASP A 25 -4.13 -10.98 22.49
C ASP A 25 -4.25 -12.49 22.23
N ASN A 26 -4.10 -13.29 23.29
CA ASN A 26 -4.61 -14.66 23.35
C ASN A 26 -6.14 -14.59 23.36
N THR A 27 -6.74 -14.17 22.24
CA THR A 27 -8.16 -14.37 21.99
C THR A 27 -8.32 -15.48 21.00
N LYS A 28 -8.90 -16.57 21.49
CA LYS A 28 -9.53 -17.63 20.72
C LYS A 28 -10.66 -16.99 19.90
N LYS A 29 -10.31 -16.33 18.81
CA LYS A 29 -11.25 -15.79 17.82
C LYS A 29 -11.58 -16.95 16.91
N ASN A 30 -12.85 -17.35 16.92
CA ASN A 30 -13.44 -18.23 15.93
C ASN A 30 -12.93 -17.82 14.54
N ASP A 31 -12.07 -18.64 13.96
CA ASP A 31 -11.67 -18.57 12.57
C ASP A 31 -12.90 -18.87 11.73
N LYS A 32 -13.67 -17.83 11.39
CA LYS A 32 -14.57 -17.93 10.25
C LYS A 32 -13.65 -18.13 9.04
N PRO A 33 -13.63 -19.30 8.40
CA PRO A 33 -12.78 -19.51 7.25
C PRO A 33 -13.11 -18.43 6.24
N CYS A 34 -12.09 -17.77 5.70
CA CYS A 34 -12.24 -16.87 4.57
C CYS A 34 -12.71 -17.70 3.38
N VAL A 35 -14.03 -17.91 3.28
CA VAL A 35 -14.64 -18.63 2.17
C VAL A 35 -14.37 -17.82 0.91
N PRO A 36 -13.60 -18.32 -0.06
CA PRO A 36 -13.53 -17.69 -1.36
C PRO A 36 -14.96 -17.75 -1.93
N ASN A 37 -15.59 -16.59 -2.10
CA ASN A 37 -16.84 -16.51 -2.83
C ASN A 37 -16.52 -16.87 -4.29
N ASN A 38 -16.67 -18.15 -4.64
CA ASN A 38 -16.64 -18.67 -6.01
C ASN A 38 -17.81 -18.06 -6.77
N LYS A 39 -17.54 -16.90 -7.37
CA LYS A 39 -18.30 -16.37 -8.49
C LYS A 39 -17.33 -16.37 -9.67
N ASP A 40 -17.15 -17.55 -10.26
CA ASP A 40 -16.24 -17.84 -11.39
C ASP A 40 -16.70 -17.21 -12.71
N THR A 41 -17.20 -15.98 -12.66
CA THR A 41 -17.16 -15.12 -13.83
C THR A 41 -15.71 -14.64 -13.95
N LYS A 42 -14.99 -15.09 -14.99
CA LYS A 42 -13.62 -14.67 -15.31
C LYS A 42 -13.59 -13.14 -15.49
N LYS A 43 -13.50 -12.40 -14.39
CA LYS A 43 -13.59 -10.94 -14.41
C LYS A 43 -12.27 -10.38 -14.89
N CYS A 44 -12.20 -10.04 -16.17
CA CYS A 44 -11.12 -9.21 -16.68
C CYS A 44 -11.20 -7.83 -16.03
N TYR A 45 -10.07 -7.32 -15.57
CA TYR A 45 -10.00 -5.98 -15.02
C TYR A 45 -10.00 -4.97 -16.16
N LYS A 46 -10.90 -3.97 -16.09
CA LYS A 46 -10.84 -2.82 -17.01
C LYS A 46 -9.51 -2.10 -16.83
N ALA A 47 -8.89 -1.69 -17.94
CA ALA A 47 -7.72 -0.84 -17.91
C ALA A 47 -8.09 0.46 -17.18
N GLY A 48 -7.48 0.68 -16.02
CA GLY A 48 -7.68 1.89 -15.22
C GLY A 48 -7.09 3.14 -15.89
N LYS A 49 -7.01 4.23 -15.14
CA LYS A 49 -6.36 5.46 -15.62
C LYS A 49 -4.84 5.26 -15.75
N ILE A 50 -4.21 5.96 -16.69
CA ILE A 50 -2.75 6.10 -16.72
C ILE A 50 -2.33 6.90 -15.50
N THR A 51 -1.31 6.41 -14.80
CA THR A 51 -0.82 7.03 -13.58
C THR A 51 0.61 7.53 -13.75
N ARG A 52 1.04 8.41 -12.85
CA ARG A 52 2.42 8.90 -12.78
C ARG A 52 3.40 7.91 -12.15
N ASN A 53 2.93 6.73 -11.73
CA ASN A 53 3.80 5.68 -11.23
C ASN A 53 3.98 4.63 -12.34
N PRO A 54 5.22 4.38 -12.80
CA PRO A 54 5.46 3.43 -13.88
C PRO A 54 5.03 2.01 -13.52
N PHE A 55 5.18 1.59 -12.26
CA PHE A 55 4.74 0.26 -11.82
C PHE A 55 3.24 0.06 -11.98
N PHE A 56 2.42 1.07 -11.65
CA PHE A 56 0.97 0.96 -11.82
C PHE A 56 0.56 0.93 -13.30
N ASN A 57 1.35 1.54 -14.19
CA ASN A 57 1.14 1.44 -15.63
C ASN A 57 1.45 0.04 -16.16
N PHE A 58 2.55 -0.58 -15.71
CA PHE A 58 2.84 -1.98 -15.97
C PHE A 58 1.75 -2.91 -15.42
N LEU A 59 1.34 -2.69 -14.16
CA LEU A 59 0.28 -3.48 -13.52
C LEU A 59 -1.04 -3.37 -14.29
N ARG A 60 -1.31 -2.22 -14.93
CA ARG A 60 -2.49 -2.02 -15.78
C ARG A 60 -2.50 -3.00 -16.95
N GLU A 61 -1.38 -3.14 -17.66
CA GLU A 61 -1.27 -4.10 -18.77
C GLU A 61 -1.25 -5.54 -18.28
N TYR A 62 -0.54 -5.81 -17.19
CA TYR A 62 -0.46 -7.14 -16.60
C TYR A 62 -1.84 -7.66 -16.17
N ARG A 63 -2.72 -6.77 -15.68
CA ARG A 63 -4.12 -7.07 -15.35
C ARG A 63 -4.99 -7.40 -16.56
N SER A 64 -4.77 -6.73 -17.68
CA SER A 64 -5.51 -7.00 -18.91
C SER A 64 -5.12 -8.35 -19.52
N LYS A 65 -3.84 -8.74 -19.39
CA LYS A 65 -3.31 -10.02 -19.89
C LYS A 65 -3.69 -11.22 -19.00
N ASN A 66 -3.79 -11.03 -17.68
CA ASN A 66 -4.04 -12.09 -16.72
C ASN A 66 -5.44 -11.97 -16.09
N CYS A 67 -6.46 -12.34 -16.86
CA CYS A 67 -7.84 -12.38 -16.38
C CYS A 67 -8.09 -13.58 -15.46
N GLY A 68 -9.04 -13.46 -14.52
CA GLY A 68 -9.45 -14.55 -13.64
C GLY A 68 -8.58 -14.74 -12.39
N MET A 69 -7.44 -14.05 -12.27
CA MET A 69 -6.66 -14.02 -11.04
C MET A 69 -7.24 -13.06 -10.00
N THR A 70 -7.13 -13.44 -8.72
CA THR A 70 -7.41 -12.52 -7.61
C THR A 70 -6.44 -11.33 -7.64
N VAL A 71 -6.91 -10.15 -7.23
CA VAL A 71 -6.09 -8.92 -7.21
C VAL A 71 -4.78 -9.13 -6.44
N ILE A 72 -4.84 -9.89 -5.33
CA ILE A 72 -3.69 -10.16 -4.47
C ILE A 72 -2.65 -11.01 -5.19
N ALA A 73 -3.07 -12.13 -5.80
CA ALA A 73 -2.17 -13.00 -6.55
C ALA A 73 -1.50 -12.24 -7.72
N LEU A 74 -2.30 -11.45 -8.43
CA LEU A 74 -1.83 -10.66 -9.56
C LEU A 74 -0.81 -9.60 -9.14
N ALA A 75 -1.05 -8.89 -8.03
CA ALA A 75 -0.11 -7.90 -7.50
C ALA A 75 1.21 -8.53 -7.04
N LYS A 76 1.17 -9.71 -6.41
CA LYS A 76 2.37 -10.45 -6.01
C LYS A 76 3.20 -10.87 -7.22
N ALA A 77 2.57 -11.48 -8.23
CA ALA A 77 3.25 -11.92 -9.45
C ALA A 77 3.83 -10.74 -10.23
N ALA A 78 3.03 -9.68 -10.43
CA ALA A 78 3.48 -8.45 -11.08
C ALA A 78 4.66 -7.81 -10.35
N GLY A 79 4.64 -7.75 -9.01
CA GLY A 79 5.74 -7.21 -8.22
C GLY A 79 7.04 -8.01 -8.33
N ALA A 80 6.94 -9.34 -8.48
CA ALA A 80 8.11 -10.18 -8.75
C ALA A 80 8.69 -9.92 -10.15
N ILE A 81 7.84 -9.84 -11.17
CA ILE A 81 8.27 -9.56 -12.55
C ILE A 81 8.86 -8.15 -12.66
N TRP A 82 8.21 -7.15 -12.04
CA TRP A 82 8.70 -5.76 -12.03
C TRP A 82 10.11 -5.65 -11.49
N ARG A 83 10.42 -6.32 -10.37
CA ARG A 83 11.76 -6.33 -9.77
C ARG A 83 12.82 -6.97 -10.68
N LYS A 84 12.43 -7.96 -11.49
CA LYS A 84 13.31 -8.65 -12.43
C LYS A 84 13.47 -7.94 -13.79
N MET A 85 12.57 -7.03 -14.15
CA MET A 85 12.69 -6.30 -15.42
C MET A 85 13.89 -5.35 -15.42
N ASP A 86 14.59 -5.33 -16.55
CA ASP A 86 15.67 -4.39 -16.84
C ASP A 86 15.15 -2.96 -17.08
N ALA A 87 16.07 -1.99 -17.04
CA ALA A 87 15.75 -0.58 -17.27
C ALA A 87 15.08 -0.34 -18.63
N THR A 88 15.51 -1.07 -19.68
CA THR A 88 14.95 -0.99 -21.03
C THR A 88 13.49 -1.46 -21.07
N GLN A 89 13.17 -2.53 -20.36
CA GLN A 89 11.80 -3.05 -20.24
C GLN A 89 10.90 -2.12 -19.42
N ARG A 90 11.47 -1.40 -18.45
CA ARG A 90 10.74 -0.42 -17.63
C ARG A 90 10.56 0.93 -18.33
N GLU A 91 11.41 1.24 -19.30
CA GLU A 91 11.45 2.52 -20.02
C GLU A 91 10.11 2.99 -20.61
N PRO A 92 9.34 2.15 -21.34
CA PRO A 92 8.04 2.58 -21.87
C PRO A 92 7.07 3.00 -20.76
N TYR A 93 7.09 2.29 -19.62
CA TYR A 93 6.24 2.62 -18.47
C TYR A 93 6.69 3.90 -17.76
N CYS A 94 7.99 4.17 -17.75
CA CYS A 94 8.58 5.41 -17.23
C CYS A 94 8.18 6.62 -18.10
N LYS A 95 8.27 6.51 -19.43
CA LYS A 95 7.80 7.56 -20.36
C LYS A 95 6.31 7.84 -20.17
N LEU A 96 5.48 6.79 -20.12
CA LEU A 96 4.04 6.94 -19.85
C LEU A 96 3.76 7.64 -18.52
N ALA A 97 4.54 7.32 -17.48
CA ALA A 97 4.42 7.95 -16.18
C ALA A 97 4.81 9.44 -16.21
N GLN A 98 5.84 9.80 -16.96
CA GLN A 98 6.27 11.20 -17.12
C GLN A 98 5.21 12.04 -17.84
N CYS A 99 4.58 11.49 -18.88
CA CYS A 99 3.50 12.14 -19.63
C CYS A 99 2.15 12.18 -18.88
N ALA A 100 2.01 11.48 -17.75
CA ALA A 100 0.74 11.43 -17.02
C ALA A 100 0.39 12.78 -16.37
N PRO A 101 -0.88 13.23 -16.48
CA PRO A 101 -1.31 14.52 -15.96
C PRO A 101 -1.15 14.61 -14.44
N LYS A 102 -0.73 15.77 -13.94
CA LYS A 102 -0.67 16.05 -12.50
C LYS A 102 -2.08 16.27 -11.98
N ILE A 103 -2.62 15.29 -11.27
CA ILE A 103 -3.90 15.45 -10.56
C ILE A 103 -3.61 16.22 -9.26
N PRO A 104 -4.18 17.42 -9.05
CA PRO A 104 -4.00 18.14 -7.81
C PRO A 104 -4.54 17.31 -6.66
N ARG A 105 -3.74 17.14 -5.60
CA ARG A 105 -4.20 16.47 -4.38
C ARG A 105 -5.36 17.28 -3.84
N ARG A 106 -6.60 16.77 -3.97
CA ARG A 106 -7.76 17.36 -3.32
C ARG A 106 -7.44 17.39 -1.83
N ARG A 107 -7.23 18.61 -1.27
CA ARG A 107 -6.96 18.77 0.16
C ARG A 107 -8.06 18.01 0.88
N ARG A 108 -7.69 16.97 1.64
CA ARG A 108 -8.65 16.24 2.46
C ARG A 108 -9.25 17.28 3.40
N ARG A 109 -10.49 17.70 3.13
CA ARG A 109 -11.23 18.52 4.10
C ARG A 109 -11.25 17.70 5.38
N HIS A 110 -10.61 18.20 6.43
CA HIS A 110 -10.56 17.52 7.71
C HIS A 110 -12.02 17.28 8.12
N ARG A 111 -12.46 16.01 8.10
CA ARG A 111 -13.84 15.65 8.38
C ARG A 111 -14.07 15.77 9.89
N ASN A 112 -14.23 16.99 10.39
CA ASN A 112 -14.54 17.29 11.78
C ASN A 112 -16.00 16.91 12.15
N ASN A 113 -16.49 15.74 11.73
CA ASN A 113 -17.84 15.25 12.04
C ASN A 113 -17.89 14.28 13.22
N HIS A 114 -16.79 14.06 13.94
CA HIS A 114 -16.74 13.08 15.04
C HIS A 114 -17.35 13.58 16.36
N LYS A 115 -17.77 14.85 16.46
CA LYS A 115 -18.28 15.43 17.72
C LYS A 115 -19.80 15.66 17.79
N LYS A 116 -20.56 15.53 16.70
CA LYS A 116 -21.99 15.94 16.70
C LYS A 116 -23.03 14.86 17.02
N ASN A 117 -22.63 13.61 17.31
CA ASN A 117 -23.62 12.52 17.47
C ASN A 117 -23.43 11.61 18.69
N LYS A 118 -22.66 12.03 19.71
CA LYS A 118 -22.61 11.30 20.99
C LYS A 118 -23.84 11.53 21.88
N ASN A 119 -24.72 12.48 21.55
CA ASN A 119 -25.84 12.88 22.40
C ASN A 119 -27.19 12.23 22.03
N LYS A 120 -27.23 11.19 21.18
CA LYS A 120 -28.48 10.47 20.83
C LYS A 120 -28.58 9.04 21.36
N CYS A 121 -27.54 8.50 21.98
CA CYS A 121 -27.62 7.24 22.73
C CYS A 121 -27.61 7.59 24.22
N GLY A 122 -28.79 7.90 24.79
CA GLY A 122 -28.86 8.28 26.21
C GLY A 122 -30.23 8.64 26.78
N LYS A 123 -31.29 8.83 25.98
CA LYS A 123 -32.67 8.96 26.49
C LYS A 123 -33.41 7.63 26.38
N ARG A 124 -33.09 6.71 27.29
CA ARG A 124 -33.99 5.66 27.75
C ARG A 124 -33.92 5.65 29.27
N ARG A 125 -34.82 6.40 29.89
CA ARG A 125 -35.37 6.19 31.22
C ARG A 125 -36.49 7.20 31.42
#